data_AF-A0A103Y2B6-F1
#
_entry.id   AF-A0A103Y2B6-F1
#
_cell.length_a   1.000
_cell.length_b   1.000
_cell.length_c   1.000
_cell.angle_alpha   90.00
_cell.angle_beta   90.00
_cell.angle_gamma   90.00
#
_symmetry.space_group_name_H-M   'P 1'
#
loop_
_entity.id
_entity.type
_entity.pdbx_description
1 polymer ?
#
loop_
_entity_poly.entity_id
_entity_poly.type
_entity_poly.pdbx_seq_one_letter_code
_entity_poly.pdbx_strand_id
1 'polypeptide(L)'
;MMILWDFDRTIMDDDSDRWVVVEMGLTQIFNQLRETLPWNSLMDRMMAELHPQGKTIEDIANCLNRVRLHPQIVSAIRSAHGSVLNQLQDSRSENGKKHVIIYIGDGGGDFCPTLKLGEEDHVMPRKNFPLHHLISKSSVPIKPQVHEWMDGEELNKILLRLTDSDSAEKQTVL
;
A
#
# COMPACT_ATOMS: atom_id res chain seq x y z
N MET A 1 16.28 -3.65 -5.99
CA MET A 1 15.14 -3.74 -5.07
C MET A 1 13.83 -3.45 -5.80
N MET A 2 12.70 -3.96 -5.32
CA MET A 2 11.34 -3.68 -5.80
C MET A 2 10.46 -3.30 -4.60
N ILE A 3 9.66 -2.24 -4.73
CA ILE A 3 8.79 -1.77 -3.64
C ILE A 3 7.34 -1.88 -4.11
N LEU A 4 6.52 -2.58 -3.34
CA LEU A 4 5.10 -2.80 -3.60
C LEU A 4 4.29 -2.08 -2.53
N TRP A 5 3.29 -1.32 -2.96
CA TRP A 5 2.45 -0.52 -2.08
C TRP A 5 0.99 -0.95 -2.23
N ASP A 6 0.34 -1.18 -1.11
CA ASP A 6 -1.11 -1.13 -1.03
C ASP A 6 -1.61 0.32 -1.19
N PHE A 7 -2.85 0.49 -1.64
CA PHE A 7 -3.41 1.80 -1.95
C PHE A 7 -4.24 2.35 -0.78
N ASP A 8 -5.33 1.65 -0.46
CA ASP A 8 -6.26 2.05 0.60
C ASP A 8 -5.55 2.06 1.93
N ARG A 9 -5.80 3.09 2.75
CA ARG A 9 -5.22 3.26 4.10
C ARG A 9 -3.70 3.08 4.19
N THR A 10 -3.00 3.16 3.06
CA THR A 10 -1.56 3.04 2.92
C THR A 10 -1.01 4.22 2.13
N ILE A 11 -1.38 4.35 0.86
CA ILE A 11 -1.06 5.54 0.03
C ILE A 11 -2.05 6.67 0.31
N MET A 12 -3.34 6.34 0.33
CA MET A 12 -4.39 7.24 0.80
C MET A 12 -4.72 6.95 2.26
N ASP A 13 -5.11 7.96 3.03
CA ASP A 13 -5.55 7.78 4.43
C ASP A 13 -7.05 7.47 4.56
N ASP A 14 -7.71 7.06 3.48
CA ASP A 14 -9.13 6.67 3.48
C ASP A 14 -9.29 5.35 2.68
N ASP A 15 -10.53 4.96 2.46
CA ASP A 15 -10.94 3.79 1.67
C ASP A 15 -11.50 4.27 0.33
N SER A 16 -10.93 3.79 -0.78
CA SER A 16 -11.22 4.28 -2.14
C SER A 16 -12.65 3.98 -2.59
N ASP A 17 -13.19 2.81 -2.23
CA ASP A 17 -14.59 2.47 -2.50
C ASP A 17 -15.51 3.49 -1.80
N ARG A 18 -15.30 3.70 -0.50
CA ARG A 18 -16.06 4.68 0.29
C ARG A 18 -15.90 6.09 -0.25
N TRP A 19 -14.69 6.48 -0.62
CA TRP A 19 -14.39 7.80 -1.19
C TRP A 19 -15.25 8.07 -2.42
N VAL A 20 -15.27 7.15 -3.39
CA VAL A 20 -16.08 7.27 -4.62
C VAL A 20 -17.56 7.42 -4.27
N VAL A 21 -18.08 6.59 -3.37
CA VAL A 21 -19.49 6.62 -2.98
C VAL A 21 -19.88 7.97 -2.35
N VAL A 22 -19.04 8.48 -1.45
CA VAL A 22 -19.30 9.76 -0.77
C VAL A 22 -19.22 10.93 -1.77
N GLU A 23 -18.17 10.98 -2.58
CA GLU A 23 -17.94 12.04 -3.56
C GLU A 23 -18.98 12.06 -4.69
N MET A 24 -19.60 10.92 -4.98
CA MET A 24 -20.70 10.81 -5.94
C MET A 24 -22.07 11.15 -5.33
N GLY A 25 -22.12 11.56 -4.05
CA GLY A 25 -23.34 12.02 -3.39
C GLY A 25 -24.21 10.92 -2.80
N LEU A 26 -23.70 9.70 -2.67
CA LEU A 26 -24.45 8.56 -2.12
C LEU A 26 -24.32 8.39 -0.60
N THR A 27 -23.73 9.35 0.11
CA THR A 27 -23.44 9.27 1.55
C THR A 27 -24.66 8.85 2.39
N GLN A 28 -25.85 9.38 2.08
CA GLN A 28 -27.06 9.07 2.84
C GLN A 28 -27.47 7.60 2.69
N ILE A 29 -27.54 7.10 1.46
CA ILE A 29 -27.93 5.72 1.16
C ILE A 29 -26.87 4.75 1.70
N PHE A 30 -25.59 5.09 1.51
CA PHE A 30 -24.47 4.32 2.04
C PHE A 30 -24.58 4.13 3.56
N ASN A 31 -24.79 5.20 4.32
CA ASN A 31 -24.88 5.12 5.78
C ASN A 31 -26.11 4.32 6.24
N GLN A 32 -27.25 4.44 5.54
CA GLN A 32 -28.46 3.68 5.86
C GLN A 32 -28.28 2.17 5.65
N LEU A 33 -27.59 1.78 4.56
CA LEU A 33 -27.43 0.37 4.20
C LEU A 33 -26.21 -0.28 4.85
N ARG A 34 -25.24 0.51 5.33
CA ARG A 34 -24.01 0.01 5.96
C ARG A 34 -24.26 -0.89 7.17
N GLU A 35 -25.33 -0.66 7.92
CA GLU A 35 -25.66 -1.47 9.10
C GLU A 35 -26.30 -2.81 8.75
N THR A 36 -26.83 -2.96 7.53
CA THR A 36 -27.64 -4.11 7.13
C THR A 36 -27.00 -4.98 6.05
N LEU A 37 -26.04 -4.44 5.28
CA LEU A 37 -25.38 -5.15 4.19
C LEU A 37 -23.89 -5.41 4.46
N PRO A 38 -23.38 -6.60 4.09
CA PRO A 38 -21.94 -6.83 3.98
C PRO A 38 -21.30 -5.85 2.99
N TRP A 39 -20.03 -5.50 3.22
CA TRP A 39 -19.31 -4.49 2.43
C TRP A 39 -19.43 -4.67 0.91
N ASN A 40 -19.12 -5.86 0.38
CA ASN A 40 -19.15 -6.08 -1.06
C ASN A 40 -20.56 -5.93 -1.65
N SER A 41 -21.58 -6.42 -0.95
CA SER A 41 -22.98 -6.25 -1.37
C SER A 41 -23.44 -4.79 -1.27
N LEU A 42 -22.94 -4.06 -0.28
CA LEU A 42 -23.17 -2.62 -0.16
C LEU A 42 -22.56 -1.87 -1.33
N MET A 43 -21.31 -2.15 -1.69
CA MET A 43 -20.64 -1.49 -2.81
C MET A 43 -21.27 -1.85 -4.16
N ASP A 44 -21.65 -3.10 -4.37
CA ASP A 44 -22.44 -3.52 -5.53
C ASP A 44 -23.75 -2.73 -5.64
N ARG A 45 -24.46 -2.57 -4.50
CA ARG A 45 -25.65 -1.71 -4.43
C ARG A 45 -25.33 -0.25 -4.74
N MET A 46 -24.21 0.31 -4.27
CA MET A 46 -23.83 1.70 -4.60
C MET A 46 -23.61 1.86 -6.11
N MET A 47 -22.95 0.91 -6.77
CA MET A 47 -22.75 0.95 -8.22
C MET A 47 -24.09 0.91 -8.96
N ALA A 48 -25.05 0.11 -8.48
CA ALA A 48 -26.41 0.09 -9.02
C ALA A 48 -27.16 1.42 -8.86
N GLU A 49 -26.89 2.20 -7.81
CA GLU A 49 -27.46 3.54 -7.61
C GLU A 49 -26.79 4.61 -8.48
N LEU A 50 -25.50 4.45 -8.80
CA LEU A 50 -24.77 5.36 -9.68
C LEU A 50 -25.19 5.24 -11.14
N HIS A 51 -25.52 4.02 -11.59
CA HIS A 51 -25.90 3.74 -12.97
C HIS A 51 -27.08 4.60 -13.50
N PRO A 52 -28.26 4.66 -12.84
CA PRO A 52 -29.37 5.49 -13.30
C PRO A 52 -29.09 6.99 -13.21
N GLN A 53 -28.10 7.42 -12.43
CA GLN A 53 -27.65 8.82 -12.36
C GLN A 53 -26.71 9.19 -13.51
N GLY A 54 -26.42 8.26 -14.42
CA GLY A 54 -25.57 8.49 -15.59
C GLY A 54 -24.09 8.66 -15.24
N LYS A 55 -23.65 8.22 -14.05
CA LYS A 55 -22.25 8.27 -13.65
C LYS A 55 -21.43 7.27 -14.46
N THR A 56 -20.32 7.76 -15.00
CA THR A 56 -19.44 7.01 -15.90
C THR A 56 -18.19 6.52 -15.18
N ILE A 57 -17.43 5.64 -15.85
CA ILE A 57 -16.11 5.20 -15.37
C ILE A 57 -15.15 6.40 -15.32
N GLU A 58 -15.26 7.32 -16.27
CA GLU A 58 -14.49 8.56 -16.32
C GLU A 58 -14.79 9.46 -15.11
N ASP A 59 -16.05 9.54 -14.67
CA ASP A 59 -16.40 10.26 -13.45
C ASP A 59 -15.73 9.64 -12.22
N ILE A 60 -15.73 8.30 -12.12
CA ILE A 60 -15.05 7.58 -11.03
C ILE A 60 -13.54 7.84 -11.07
N ALA A 61 -12.92 7.76 -12.25
CA ALA A 61 -11.49 8.04 -12.42
C ALA A 61 -11.15 9.48 -12.03
N ASN A 62 -11.96 10.46 -12.47
CA ASN A 62 -11.80 11.87 -12.09
C ASN A 62 -12.00 12.07 -10.58
N CYS A 63 -12.91 11.34 -9.96
CA CYS A 63 -13.11 11.35 -8.51
C CYS A 63 -11.88 10.85 -7.76
N LEU A 64 -11.29 9.74 -8.19
CA LEU A 64 -10.08 9.17 -7.60
C LEU A 64 -8.86 10.08 -7.80
N ASN A 65 -8.77 10.80 -8.92
CA ASN A 65 -7.70 11.78 -9.16
C ASN A 65 -7.72 12.97 -8.18
N ARG A 66 -8.82 13.19 -7.45
CA ARG A 66 -8.95 14.24 -6.43
C ARG A 66 -8.56 13.77 -5.03
N VAL A 67 -8.26 12.48 -4.85
CA VAL A 67 -7.84 11.93 -3.55
C VAL A 67 -6.60 12.68 -3.08
N ARG A 68 -6.64 13.15 -1.83
CA ARG A 68 -5.47 13.77 -1.19
C ARG A 68 -4.53 12.67 -0.73
N LEU A 69 -3.35 12.61 -1.35
CA LEU A 69 -2.26 11.76 -0.87
C LEU A 69 -1.52 12.47 0.26
N HIS A 70 -1.17 11.72 1.30
CA HIS A 70 -0.46 12.28 2.45
C HIS A 70 0.94 12.78 2.00
N PRO A 71 1.34 14.05 2.24
CA PRO A 71 2.57 14.63 1.67
C PRO A 71 3.84 13.83 1.98
N GLN A 72 3.92 13.25 3.18
CA GLN A 72 5.05 12.44 3.62
C GLN A 72 5.10 11.08 2.88
N ILE A 73 3.96 10.50 2.54
CA ILE A 73 3.90 9.28 1.71
C ILE A 73 4.34 9.60 0.29
N VAL A 74 3.88 10.73 -0.27
CA VAL A 74 4.35 11.22 -1.57
C VAL A 74 5.86 11.45 -1.55
N SER A 75 6.40 12.02 -0.47
CA SER A 75 7.84 12.19 -0.28
C SER A 75 8.56 10.83 -0.25
N ALA A 76 8.04 9.85 0.49
CA ALA A 76 8.61 8.52 0.59
C ALA A 76 8.68 7.82 -0.77
N ILE A 77 7.59 7.87 -1.54
CA ILE A 77 7.53 7.31 -2.90
C ILE A 77 8.58 7.98 -3.81
N ARG A 78 8.68 9.31 -3.77
CA ARG A 78 9.66 10.06 -4.60
C ARG A 78 11.10 9.72 -4.24
N SER A 79 11.42 9.69 -2.95
CA SER A 79 12.76 9.35 -2.47
C SER A 79 13.14 7.92 -2.86
N ALA A 80 12.25 6.96 -2.60
CA ALA A 80 12.48 5.57 -2.93
C ALA A 80 12.61 5.33 -4.44
N HIS A 81 11.82 6.03 -5.27
CA HIS A 81 11.96 5.99 -6.72
C HIS A 81 13.36 6.43 -7.18
N GLY A 82 13.88 7.52 -6.63
CA GLY A 82 15.24 8.00 -6.93
C GLY A 82 16.31 6.96 -6.57
N SER A 83 16.26 6.42 -5.35
CA SER A 83 17.23 5.43 -4.87
C SER A 83 17.16 4.13 -5.69
N VAL A 84 15.96 3.60 -5.96
CA VAL A 84 15.77 2.37 -6.75
C VAL A 84 16.24 2.56 -8.21
N LEU A 85 15.97 3.72 -8.81
CA LEU A 85 16.42 4.00 -10.19
C LEU A 85 17.94 4.01 -10.29
N ASN A 86 18.63 4.65 -9.34
CA ASN A 86 20.09 4.64 -9.27
C ASN A 86 20.62 3.21 -9.12
N GLN A 87 20.05 2.42 -8.20
CA GLN A 87 20.43 1.01 -8.03
C GLN A 87 20.24 0.17 -9.30
N LEU A 88 19.16 0.40 -10.06
CA LEU A 88 18.89 -0.32 -11.32
C LEU A 88 19.90 0.03 -12.41
N GLN A 89 20.38 1.28 -12.46
CA GLN A 89 21.43 1.70 -13.37
C GLN A 89 22.76 1.02 -13.02
N ASP A 90 23.10 0.94 -11.73
CA ASP A 90 24.33 0.27 -11.26
C ASP A 90 24.28 -1.25 -11.47
N SER A 91 23.09 -1.86 -11.37
CA SER A 91 22.92 -3.32 -11.48
C SER A 91 22.78 -3.85 -12.90
N ARG A 92 22.79 -3.00 -13.94
CA ARG A 92 22.72 -3.43 -15.37
C ARG A 92 23.87 -4.33 -15.82
N SER A 93 24.85 -4.61 -14.94
CA SER A 93 25.99 -5.48 -15.21
C SER A 93 25.86 -6.91 -14.64
N GLU A 94 24.84 -7.25 -13.83
CA GLU A 94 24.70 -8.57 -13.21
C GLU A 94 23.40 -9.29 -13.61
N ASN A 95 23.47 -10.13 -14.65
CA ASN A 95 22.39 -11.04 -15.01
C ASN A 95 22.18 -12.09 -13.89
N GLY A 96 20.99 -12.12 -13.29
CA GLY A 96 20.54 -13.22 -12.41
C GLY A 96 20.31 -12.87 -10.93
N LYS A 97 20.52 -11.62 -10.50
CA LYS A 97 20.29 -11.23 -9.10
C LYS A 97 18.78 -11.10 -8.81
N LYS A 98 18.28 -11.85 -7.84
CA LYS A 98 16.90 -11.74 -7.35
C LYS A 98 16.69 -10.35 -6.74
N HIS A 99 15.60 -9.69 -7.09
CA HIS A 99 15.24 -8.42 -6.45
C HIS A 99 14.77 -8.66 -5.01
N VAL A 100 15.34 -7.93 -4.06
CA VAL A 100 14.78 -7.74 -2.72
C VAL A 100 13.44 -7.00 -2.83
N ILE A 101 12.40 -7.50 -2.18
CA ILE A 101 11.05 -6.93 -2.17
C ILE A 101 10.81 -6.21 -0.85
N ILE A 102 10.28 -4.99 -0.91
CA ILE A 102 9.66 -4.29 0.23
C ILE A 102 8.16 -4.22 -0.03
N TYR A 103 7.35 -4.88 0.78
CA TYR A 103 5.89 -4.77 0.73
C TYR A 103 5.38 -3.82 1.82
N ILE A 104 4.54 -2.84 1.45
CA ILE A 104 3.99 -1.83 2.35
C ILE A 104 2.47 -1.88 2.26
N GLY A 105 1.78 -2.08 3.38
CA GLY A 105 0.32 -2.19 3.39
C GLY A 105 -0.28 -2.26 4.79
N ASP A 106 -1.61 -2.32 4.87
CA ASP A 106 -2.35 -2.38 6.13
C ASP A 106 -3.41 -3.51 6.18
N GLY A 107 -3.84 -4.01 5.02
CA GLY A 107 -5.00 -4.88 4.86
C GLY A 107 -4.82 -6.33 5.30
N GLY A 108 -5.93 -6.96 5.70
CA GLY A 108 -5.92 -8.38 6.09
C GLY A 108 -5.63 -9.32 4.92
N GLY A 109 -5.99 -8.89 3.70
CA GLY A 109 -5.69 -9.60 2.45
C GLY A 109 -4.19 -9.74 2.18
N ASP A 110 -3.37 -8.88 2.80
CA ASP A 110 -1.93 -8.78 2.55
C ASP A 110 -1.10 -9.75 3.40
N PHE A 111 -1.74 -10.44 4.34
CA PHE A 111 -1.08 -11.44 5.16
C PHE A 111 -0.61 -12.64 4.33
N CYS A 112 -1.45 -13.14 3.42
CA CYS A 112 -1.09 -14.25 2.53
C CYS A 112 0.11 -13.95 1.62
N PRO A 113 0.16 -12.82 0.89
CA PRO A 113 1.34 -12.46 0.11
C PRO A 113 2.59 -12.22 0.99
N THR A 114 2.44 -11.71 2.23
CA THR A 114 3.55 -11.58 3.18
C THR A 114 4.25 -12.91 3.47
N LEU A 115 3.49 -14.01 3.58
CA LEU A 115 4.05 -15.35 3.81
C LEU A 115 4.89 -15.88 2.63
N LYS A 116 4.77 -15.29 1.45
CA LYS A 116 5.53 -15.69 0.24
C LYS A 116 6.87 -14.97 0.10
N LEU A 117 7.11 -13.94 0.92
CA LEU A 117 8.37 -13.20 0.94
C LEU A 117 9.49 -14.05 1.58
N GLY A 118 10.72 -13.80 1.13
CA GLY A 118 11.95 -14.43 1.64
C GLY A 118 12.52 -13.71 2.86
N GLU A 119 13.63 -14.23 3.39
CA GLU A 119 14.31 -13.69 4.59
C GLU A 119 15.01 -12.34 4.33
N GLU A 120 15.46 -12.14 3.09
CA GLU A 120 16.05 -10.89 2.61
C GLU A 120 14.98 -9.83 2.26
N ASP A 121 13.72 -10.23 2.17
CA ASP A 121 12.62 -9.32 1.83
C ASP A 121 12.10 -8.61 3.10
N HIS A 122 11.37 -7.53 2.89
CA HIS A 122 10.82 -6.69 3.96
C HIS A 122 9.31 -6.56 3.84
N VAL A 123 8.64 -6.49 4.99
CA VAL A 123 7.23 -6.14 5.10
C VAL A 123 7.08 -4.95 6.05
N MET A 124 6.28 -3.98 5.68
CA MET A 124 6.04 -2.75 6.43
C MET A 124 4.56 -2.59 6.77
N PRO A 125 4.05 -3.27 7.82
CA PRO A 125 2.65 -3.22 8.17
C PRO A 125 2.29 -1.93 8.92
N ARG A 126 1.16 -1.30 8.56
CA ARG A 126 0.63 -0.15 9.32
C ARG A 126 0.15 -0.60 10.70
N LYS A 127 0.59 0.08 11.76
CA LYS A 127 0.21 -0.21 13.15
C LYS A 127 -1.29 -0.06 13.34
N ASN A 128 -1.84 -0.94 14.17
CA ASN A 128 -3.26 -1.02 14.51
C ASN A 128 -4.20 -1.42 13.36
N PHE A 129 -3.65 -1.83 12.21
CA PHE A 129 -4.43 -2.38 11.10
C PHE A 129 -4.36 -3.91 11.03
N PRO A 130 -5.24 -4.57 10.26
CA PRO A 130 -5.33 -6.03 10.23
C PRO A 130 -4.02 -6.74 9.91
N LEU A 131 -3.21 -6.27 8.95
CA LEU A 131 -1.94 -6.90 8.59
C LEU A 131 -0.99 -6.99 9.79
N HIS A 132 -0.81 -5.88 10.51
CA HIS A 132 0.02 -5.81 11.71
C HIS A 132 -0.45 -6.80 12.79
N HIS A 133 -1.76 -6.90 12.97
CA HIS A 133 -2.34 -7.84 13.94
C HIS A 133 -2.13 -9.30 13.56
N LEU A 134 -2.29 -9.63 12.27
CA LEU A 134 -2.12 -10.99 11.76
C LEU A 134 -0.66 -11.43 11.82
N ILE A 135 0.28 -10.54 11.48
CA ILE A 135 1.73 -10.79 11.61
C ILE A 135 2.10 -11.05 13.08
N SER A 136 1.71 -10.16 13.99
CA SER A 136 2.04 -10.27 15.43
C SER A 136 1.45 -11.51 16.11
N LYS A 137 0.31 -12.02 15.61
CA LYS A 137 -0.34 -13.24 16.14
C LYS A 137 -0.09 -14.49 15.30
N SER A 138 0.76 -14.41 14.29
CA SER A 138 0.99 -15.52 13.38
C SER A 138 1.58 -16.73 14.10
N SER A 139 0.96 -17.90 13.93
CA SER A 139 1.56 -19.18 14.31
C SER A 139 2.51 -19.73 13.23
N VAL A 140 2.47 -19.16 12.02
CA VAL A 140 3.34 -19.49 10.89
C VAL A 140 4.56 -18.57 10.91
N PRO A 141 5.78 -19.09 10.67
CA PRO A 141 6.98 -18.26 10.62
C PRO A 141 6.85 -17.13 9.58
N ILE A 142 7.07 -15.90 10.04
CA ILE A 142 7.18 -14.73 9.18
C ILE A 142 8.66 -14.61 8.80
N LYS A 143 8.97 -14.93 7.54
CA LYS A 143 10.32 -14.87 6.98
C LYS A 143 10.82 -13.44 6.73
N PRO A 144 10.05 -12.53 6.11
CA PRO A 144 10.57 -11.19 5.83
C PRO A 144 10.80 -10.41 7.11
N GLN A 145 11.73 -9.45 7.04
CA GLN A 145 11.95 -8.53 8.14
C GLN A 145 10.76 -7.57 8.26
N VAL A 146 10.21 -7.46 9.47
CA VAL A 146 9.00 -6.66 9.75
C VAL A 146 9.39 -5.27 10.24
N HIS A 147 8.88 -4.22 9.60
CA HIS A 147 9.09 -2.82 10.00
C HIS A 147 7.76 -2.07 10.13
N GLU A 148 7.23 -2.00 11.34
CA GLU A 148 5.95 -1.36 11.62
C GLU A 148 6.02 0.17 11.52
N TRP A 149 4.96 0.81 11.03
CA TRP A 149 4.84 2.26 10.94
C TRP A 149 3.46 2.76 11.36
N MET A 150 3.37 3.93 11.97
CA MET A 150 2.09 4.54 12.40
C MET A 150 1.60 5.62 11.44
N ASP A 151 2.52 6.39 10.88
CA ASP A 151 2.26 7.53 10.01
C ASP A 151 3.27 7.63 8.86
N GLY A 152 3.03 8.58 7.95
CA GLY A 152 3.89 8.77 6.77
C GLY A 152 5.30 9.25 7.09
N GLU A 153 5.56 9.84 8.26
CA GLU A 153 6.91 10.24 8.65
C GLU A 153 7.74 9.04 9.10
N GLU A 154 7.18 8.18 9.95
CA GLU A 154 7.81 6.92 10.34
C GLU A 154 8.08 6.04 9.13
N LEU A 155 7.08 5.89 8.25
CA LEU A 155 7.21 5.12 7.00
C LEU A 155 8.37 5.65 6.16
N ASN A 156 8.44 6.97 5.94
CA ASN A 156 9.48 7.58 5.13
C ASN A 156 10.89 7.33 5.72
N LYS A 157 11.05 7.47 7.04
CA LYS A 157 12.33 7.22 7.72
C LYS A 157 12.79 5.77 7.57
N ILE A 158 11.88 4.82 7.75
CA ILE A 158 12.17 3.39 7.59
C ILE A 158 12.57 3.09 6.15
N LEU A 159 11.79 3.60 5.18
CA LEU A 159 12.01 3.33 3.77
C LEU A 159 13.35 3.89 3.29
N LEU A 160 13.70 5.12 3.68
CA LEU A 160 15.00 5.74 3.39
C LEU A 160 16.15 4.88 3.92
N ARG A 161 16.06 4.45 5.18
CA ARG A 161 17.08 3.58 5.79
C ARG A 161 17.26 2.29 4.99
N LEU A 162 16.17 1.62 4.58
CA LEU A 162 16.24 0.38 3.79
C LEU A 162 16.80 0.62 2.38
N THR A 163 16.46 1.75 1.75
CA THR A 163 16.97 2.09 0.42
C THR A 163 18.43 2.51 0.41
N ASP A 164 18.92 3.07 1.51
CA ASP A 164 20.30 3.55 1.67
C ASP A 164 21.24 2.45 2.19
N SER A 165 20.74 1.46 2.92
CA SER A 165 21.58 0.33 3.38
C SER A 165 21.99 -0.59 2.23
N ASP A 166 21.11 -0.79 1.24
CA ASP A 166 21.43 -1.55 0.01
C ASP A 166 22.46 -0.84 -0.90
N SER A 167 22.66 0.48 -0.74
CA SER A 167 23.72 1.20 -1.46
C SER A 167 25.09 1.11 -0.77
N ALA A 168 25.13 1.03 0.56
CA ALA A 168 26.36 0.88 1.34
C ALA A 168 26.97 -0.54 1.28
N GLU A 169 26.13 -1.58 1.24
CA GLU A 169 26.60 -2.97 1.12
C GLU A 169 27.30 -3.22 -0.23
N LYS A 170 26.87 -2.56 -1.30
CA LYS A 170 27.54 -2.64 -2.61
C LYS A 170 28.92 -1.99 -2.65
N GLN A 171 29.22 -1.04 -1.76
CA GLN A 171 30.55 -0.39 -1.68
C GLN A 171 31.57 -1.18 -0.87
N THR A 172 31.15 -2.13 -0.03
CA THR A 172 32.05 -2.88 0.86
C THR A 172 32.65 -4.12 0.20
N VAL A 173 32.27 -4.44 -1.04
CA VAL A 173 32.73 -5.64 -1.79
C VAL A 173 33.68 -5.28 -2.95
N LEU A 174 34.23 -4.06 -2.98
CA LEU A 174 35.30 -3.63 -3.90
C LEU A 174 36.64 -3.52 -3.17
#